data_AF-A0A177FL28-F1
#
_entry.id   AF-A0A177FL28-F1
#
_cell.length_a   1.000
_cell.length_b   1.000
_cell.length_c   1.000
_cell.angle_alpha   90.00
_cell.angle_beta   90.00
_cell.angle_gamma   90.00
#
_symmetry.space_group_name_H-M   'P 1'
#
loop_
_entity.id
_entity.type
_entity.pdbx_description
1 polymer ?
#
loop_
_entity_poly.entity_id
_entity_poly.type
_entity_poly.pdbx_seq_one_letter_code
_entity_poly.pdbx_strand_id
1 'polypeptide(L)'
;MGNSQSAHKISAHDRYSDFEPSPSPPSVRIFLNISQYSNLLYLLRLYRAILDMKNQRDKLRQYQKRITVITTRETEIAKECLAKGDKAKALLALRRKKYQESLLSKTDAQLEQLEKLTSSVEFALVQKDVLFGLQQGTQVLNMIHKEMGGLEGVEKMMGETEEARRYQQEISEALAGQMSNEDEDEVEDELEAMEREVVGLPDAPNKTILGEDSLPEVPKTELEREQERIQKRKERARQRRVALEA
;
A
#
# COMPACT_ATOMS: atom_id res chain seq x y z
N MET A 1 -52.03 -43.69 -45.88
CA MET A 1 -52.91 -43.12 -44.83
C MET A 1 -52.75 -44.06 -43.63
N GLY A 2 -51.91 -43.75 -42.64
CA GLY A 2 -52.18 -42.81 -41.54
C GLY A 2 -53.21 -43.46 -40.60
N ASN A 3 -53.03 -43.62 -39.28
CA ASN A 3 -52.01 -43.23 -38.32
C ASN A 3 -52.35 -43.96 -36.99
N SER A 4 -51.41 -43.97 -36.05
CA SER A 4 -51.61 -43.96 -34.58
C SER A 4 -52.30 -45.14 -33.87
N GLN A 5 -51.54 -45.86 -33.03
CA GLN A 5 -51.49 -45.66 -31.56
C GLN A 5 -50.71 -46.81 -30.90
N SER A 6 -49.49 -46.55 -30.44
CA SER A 6 -48.90 -47.28 -29.31
C SER A 6 -48.24 -46.26 -28.40
N ALA A 7 -48.98 -45.89 -27.36
CA ALA A 7 -48.57 -44.95 -26.35
C ALA A 7 -47.61 -45.64 -25.39
N HIS A 8 -46.31 -45.45 -25.58
CA HIS A 8 -45.34 -45.63 -24.49
C HIS A 8 -45.28 -44.32 -23.70
N LYS A 9 -45.89 -44.35 -22.50
CA LYS A 9 -45.72 -43.34 -21.46
C LYS A 9 -44.26 -43.35 -21.01
N ILE A 10 -43.46 -42.42 -21.51
CA ILE A 10 -42.19 -42.06 -20.88
C ILE A 10 -42.55 -41.16 -19.69
N SER A 11 -42.39 -41.70 -18.49
CA SER A 11 -42.64 -41.04 -17.22
C SER A 11 -41.79 -39.76 -17.11
N ALA A 12 -42.40 -38.68 -16.61
CA ALA A 12 -41.80 -37.35 -16.49
C ALA A 12 -40.77 -37.23 -15.34
N HIS A 13 -40.06 -38.31 -15.00
CA HIS A 13 -39.13 -38.34 -13.87
C HIS A 13 -37.64 -38.40 -14.28
N ASP A 14 -37.31 -38.67 -15.55
CA ASP A 14 -35.92 -38.83 -16.01
C ASP A 14 -35.35 -37.60 -16.74
N ARG A 15 -35.84 -36.39 -16.45
CA ARG A 15 -35.39 -35.16 -17.17
C ARG A 15 -34.57 -34.15 -16.37
N TYR A 16 -34.15 -34.47 -15.15
CA TYR A 16 -33.35 -33.55 -14.33
C TYR A 16 -32.36 -34.26 -13.38
N SER A 17 -31.49 -35.15 -13.86
CA SER A 17 -30.34 -35.61 -13.07
C SER A 17 -28.97 -35.31 -13.68
N ASP A 18 -28.87 -35.06 -14.98
CA ASP A 18 -27.56 -35.03 -15.65
C ASP A 18 -27.32 -33.68 -16.33
N PHE A 19 -27.22 -32.61 -15.53
CA PHE A 19 -26.53 -31.40 -15.96
C PHE A 19 -25.09 -31.46 -15.43
N GLU A 20 -24.29 -32.38 -15.98
CA GLU A 20 -22.84 -32.24 -15.87
C GLU A 20 -22.43 -30.94 -16.57
N PRO A 21 -21.66 -30.05 -15.91
CA PRO A 21 -21.17 -28.85 -16.56
C PRO A 21 -20.28 -29.27 -17.74
N SER A 22 -20.70 -28.92 -18.95
CA SER A 22 -19.98 -29.28 -20.17
C SER A 22 -18.50 -28.90 -20.08
N PRO A 23 -17.57 -29.80 -20.44
CA PRO A 23 -16.17 -29.47 -20.44
C PRO A 23 -15.92 -28.38 -21.48
N SER A 24 -15.45 -27.22 -21.02
CA SER A 24 -14.98 -26.12 -21.86
C SER A 24 -14.14 -26.67 -23.04
N PRO A 25 -14.33 -26.18 -24.27
CA PRO A 25 -13.72 -26.78 -25.46
C PRO A 25 -12.19 -26.86 -25.34
N PRO A 26 -11.57 -27.94 -25.87
CA PRO A 26 -10.13 -28.22 -25.72
C PRO A 26 -9.25 -27.06 -26.20
N SER A 27 -9.74 -26.24 -27.12
CA SER A 27 -9.10 -25.01 -27.59
C SER A 27 -8.76 -24.06 -26.43
N VAL A 28 -9.67 -23.84 -25.46
CA VAL A 28 -9.44 -22.90 -24.34
C VAL A 28 -8.42 -23.46 -23.34
N ARG A 29 -8.45 -24.78 -23.10
CA ARG A 29 -7.44 -25.46 -22.27
C ARG A 29 -6.05 -25.43 -22.92
N ILE A 30 -5.96 -25.59 -24.23
CA ILE A 30 -4.70 -25.49 -24.99
C ILE A 30 -4.21 -24.03 -24.98
N PHE A 31 -5.08 -23.04 -25.17
CA PHE A 31 -4.71 -21.61 -25.12
C PHE A 31 -4.20 -21.18 -23.73
N LEU A 32 -4.84 -21.62 -22.65
CA LEU A 32 -4.37 -21.38 -21.28
C LEU A 32 -3.02 -22.08 -21.01
N ASN A 33 -2.84 -23.33 -21.48
CA ASN A 33 -1.55 -24.03 -21.38
C ASN A 33 -0.45 -23.32 -22.19
N ILE A 34 -0.71 -22.94 -23.44
CA ILE A 34 0.28 -22.27 -24.30
C ILE A 34 0.68 -20.91 -23.69
N SER A 35 -0.26 -20.16 -23.13
CA SER A 35 0.01 -18.88 -22.46
C SER A 35 0.76 -19.04 -21.12
N GLN A 36 0.49 -20.10 -20.36
CA GLN A 36 1.25 -20.42 -19.15
C GLN A 36 2.67 -20.91 -19.46
N TYR A 37 2.84 -21.79 -20.46
CA TYR A 37 4.17 -22.25 -20.90
C TYR A 37 4.98 -21.15 -21.57
N SER A 38 4.37 -20.21 -22.29
CA SER A 38 5.10 -19.10 -22.91
C SER A 38 5.71 -18.17 -21.87
N ASN A 39 4.97 -17.86 -20.79
CA ASN A 39 5.47 -17.09 -19.66
C ASN A 39 6.55 -17.84 -18.87
N LEU A 40 6.35 -19.14 -18.60
CA LEU A 40 7.34 -19.98 -17.91
C LEU A 40 8.63 -20.11 -18.72
N LEU A 41 8.52 -20.30 -20.04
CA LEU A 41 9.65 -20.39 -20.95
C LEU A 41 10.41 -19.07 -21.06
N TYR A 42 9.70 -17.93 -21.03
CA TYR A 42 10.32 -16.61 -21.05
C TYR A 42 11.14 -16.35 -19.78
N LEU A 43 10.57 -16.69 -18.62
CA LEU A 43 11.25 -16.59 -17.33
C LEU A 43 12.47 -17.52 -17.25
N LEU A 44 12.36 -18.76 -17.74
CA LEU A 44 13.50 -19.68 -17.82
C LEU A 44 14.63 -19.15 -18.72
N ARG A 45 14.30 -18.53 -19.86
CA ARG A 45 15.28 -17.89 -20.75
C ARG A 45 15.97 -16.71 -20.09
N LEU A 46 15.24 -15.89 -19.34
CA LEU A 46 15.82 -14.78 -18.57
C LEU A 46 16.80 -15.26 -17.50
N TYR A 47 16.40 -16.25 -16.68
CA TYR A 47 17.30 -16.82 -15.67
C TYR A 47 18.54 -17.47 -16.28
N ARG A 48 18.38 -18.13 -17.44
CA ARG A 48 19.52 -18.67 -18.18
C ARG A 48 20.47 -17.57 -18.66
N ALA A 49 19.95 -16.47 -19.20
CA ALA A 49 20.77 -15.33 -19.62
C ALA A 49 21.55 -14.71 -18.45
N ILE A 50 20.90 -14.54 -17.28
CA ILE A 50 21.55 -14.04 -16.06
C ILE A 50 22.66 -14.98 -15.60
N LEU A 51 22.41 -16.29 -15.63
CA LEU A 51 23.41 -17.29 -15.29
C LEU A 51 24.61 -17.24 -16.24
N ASP A 52 24.37 -17.13 -17.54
CA ASP A 52 25.42 -17.05 -18.55
C ASP A 52 26.28 -15.78 -18.37
N MET A 53 25.66 -14.64 -18.06
CA MET A 53 26.39 -13.40 -17.72
C MET A 53 27.23 -13.54 -16.45
N LYS A 54 26.69 -14.15 -15.39
CA LYS A 54 27.43 -14.42 -14.14
C LYS A 54 28.62 -15.36 -14.39
N ASN A 55 28.43 -16.40 -15.19
CA ASN A 55 29.51 -17.29 -15.62
C ASN A 55 30.60 -16.56 -16.42
N GLN A 56 30.23 -15.64 -17.32
CA GLN A 56 31.19 -14.82 -18.06
C GLN A 56 31.99 -13.90 -17.13
N ARG A 57 31.32 -13.24 -16.18
CA ARG A 57 31.99 -12.42 -15.15
C ARG A 57 33.01 -13.22 -14.38
N ASP A 58 32.65 -14.42 -13.93
CA ASP A 58 33.56 -15.26 -13.14
C ASP A 58 34.76 -15.74 -13.96
N LYS A 59 34.56 -16.07 -15.24
CA LYS A 59 35.66 -16.36 -16.19
C LYS A 59 36.60 -15.16 -16.37
N LEU A 60 36.07 -13.95 -16.51
CA LEU A 60 36.88 -12.74 -16.62
C LEU A 60 37.67 -12.46 -15.34
N ARG A 61 37.08 -12.67 -14.15
CA ARG A 61 37.80 -12.56 -12.87
C ARG A 61 38.94 -13.57 -12.77
N GLN A 62 38.72 -14.81 -13.21
CA GLN A 62 39.80 -15.80 -13.27
C GLN A 62 40.90 -15.38 -14.24
N TYR A 63 40.55 -14.83 -15.40
CA TYR A 63 41.51 -14.35 -16.39
C TYR A 63 42.32 -13.16 -15.86
N GLN A 64 41.66 -12.20 -15.19
CA GLN A 64 42.29 -11.06 -14.53
C GLN A 64 43.36 -11.53 -13.53
N LYS A 65 43.01 -12.48 -12.63
CA LYS A 65 43.95 -13.07 -11.67
C LYS A 65 45.18 -13.68 -12.35
N ARG A 66 44.98 -14.42 -13.46
CA ARG A 66 46.08 -15.02 -14.22
C ARG A 66 46.99 -13.95 -14.82
N ILE A 67 46.44 -12.89 -15.41
CA ILE A 67 47.24 -11.79 -15.96
C ILE A 67 48.03 -11.10 -14.85
N THR A 68 47.45 -10.84 -13.68
CA THR A 68 48.17 -10.21 -12.56
C THR A 68 49.40 -11.03 -12.13
N VAL A 69 49.28 -12.36 -12.08
CA VAL A 69 50.42 -13.26 -11.79
C VAL A 69 51.47 -13.21 -12.90
N ILE A 70 51.07 -13.12 -14.17
CA ILE A 70 52.01 -12.99 -15.29
C ILE A 70 52.73 -11.65 -15.23
N THR A 71 52.01 -10.55 -14.99
CA THR A 71 52.58 -9.20 -14.92
C THR A 71 53.59 -9.06 -13.77
N THR A 72 53.29 -9.63 -12.60
CA THR A 72 54.25 -9.66 -11.48
C THR A 72 55.50 -10.45 -11.84
N ARG A 73 55.37 -11.63 -12.45
CA ARG A 73 56.51 -12.40 -12.94
C ARG A 73 57.35 -11.66 -13.99
N GLU A 74 56.72 -10.94 -14.93
CA GLU A 74 57.45 -10.13 -15.91
C GLU A 74 58.19 -8.96 -15.26
N THR A 75 57.69 -8.41 -14.15
CA THR A 75 58.42 -7.39 -13.39
C THR A 75 59.66 -7.95 -12.71
N GLU A 76 59.59 -9.18 -12.19
CA GLU A 76 60.73 -9.86 -11.58
C GLU A 76 61.80 -10.16 -12.63
N ILE A 77 61.40 -10.72 -13.78
CA ILE A 77 62.30 -10.99 -14.90
C ILE A 77 62.97 -9.69 -15.38
N ALA A 78 62.22 -8.59 -15.48
CA ALA A 78 62.78 -7.30 -15.87
C ALA A 78 63.84 -6.82 -14.85
N LYS A 79 63.59 -6.97 -13.54
CA LYS A 79 64.57 -6.65 -12.48
C LYS A 79 65.82 -7.52 -12.56
N GLU A 80 65.66 -8.82 -12.78
CA GLU A 80 66.78 -9.76 -12.93
C GLU A 80 67.64 -9.44 -14.16
N CYS A 81 67.01 -9.13 -15.31
CA CYS A 81 67.73 -8.75 -16.52
C CYS A 81 68.49 -7.42 -16.35
N LEU A 82 67.92 -6.47 -15.60
CA LEU A 82 68.62 -5.23 -15.26
C LEU A 82 69.82 -5.47 -14.34
N ALA A 83 69.69 -6.35 -13.35
CA ALA A 83 70.80 -6.74 -12.46
C ALA A 83 71.95 -7.42 -13.22
N LYS A 84 71.62 -8.20 -14.27
CA LYS A 84 72.60 -8.85 -15.16
C LYS A 84 73.19 -7.92 -16.24
N GLY A 85 72.74 -6.66 -16.33
CA GLY A 85 73.18 -5.69 -17.34
C GLY A 85 72.57 -5.86 -18.74
N ASP A 86 71.67 -6.83 -18.92
CA ASP A 86 71.04 -7.18 -20.21
C ASP A 86 69.86 -6.24 -20.53
N LYS A 87 70.17 -5.00 -20.93
CA LYS A 87 69.17 -3.95 -21.22
C LYS A 87 68.15 -4.34 -22.30
N ALA A 88 68.56 -5.07 -23.34
CA ALA A 88 67.67 -5.46 -24.44
C ALA A 88 66.56 -6.43 -23.98
N LYS A 89 66.90 -7.40 -23.13
CA LYS A 89 65.93 -8.36 -22.55
C LYS A 89 65.02 -7.67 -21.53
N ALA A 90 65.56 -6.75 -20.73
CA ALA A 90 64.76 -5.96 -19.79
C ALA A 90 63.72 -5.11 -20.54
N LEU A 91 64.09 -4.46 -21.65
CA LEU A 91 63.14 -3.71 -22.48
C LEU A 91 62.05 -4.59 -23.08
N LEU A 92 62.38 -5.80 -23.53
CA LEU A 92 61.40 -6.75 -24.05
C LEU A 92 60.39 -7.18 -22.96
N ALA A 93 60.88 -7.48 -21.75
CA ALA A 93 60.04 -7.83 -20.60
C ALA A 93 59.10 -6.68 -20.23
N LEU A 94 59.59 -5.43 -20.21
CA LEU A 94 58.77 -4.26 -19.94
C LEU A 94 57.71 -4.00 -21.04
N ARG A 95 58.03 -4.26 -22.31
CA ARG A 95 57.05 -4.16 -23.41
C ARG A 95 55.92 -5.18 -23.26
N ARG A 96 56.26 -6.43 -22.91
CA ARG A 96 55.25 -7.47 -22.63
C ARG A 96 54.39 -7.08 -21.42
N LYS A 97 55.02 -6.56 -20.36
CA LYS A 97 54.31 -6.09 -19.17
C LYS A 97 53.26 -5.03 -19.54
N LYS A 98 53.66 -4.03 -20.32
CA LYS A 98 52.77 -2.94 -20.77
C LYS A 98 51.61 -3.47 -21.64
N TYR A 99 51.86 -4.48 -22.47
CA TYR A 99 50.80 -5.14 -23.24
C TYR A 99 49.80 -5.86 -22.33
N GLN A 100 50.28 -6.60 -21.32
CA GLN A 100 49.44 -7.27 -20.33
C GLN A 100 48.62 -6.28 -19.49
N GLU A 101 49.21 -5.14 -19.09
CA GLU A 101 48.50 -4.06 -18.39
C GLU A 101 47.37 -3.47 -19.26
N SER A 102 47.60 -3.30 -20.57
CA SER A 102 46.55 -2.85 -21.49
C SER A 102 45.41 -3.87 -21.61
N LEU A 103 45.73 -5.17 -21.65
CA LEU A 103 44.74 -6.24 -21.64
C LEU A 103 43.95 -6.29 -20.33
N LEU A 104 44.62 -6.08 -19.19
CA LEU A 104 44.00 -6.02 -17.88
C LEU A 104 43.00 -4.85 -17.84
N SER A 105 43.41 -3.66 -18.27
CA SER A 105 42.53 -2.48 -18.34
C SER A 105 41.29 -2.71 -19.22
N LYS A 106 41.45 -3.37 -20.38
CA LYS A 106 40.30 -3.76 -21.24
C LYS A 106 39.38 -4.76 -20.54
N THR A 107 39.96 -5.73 -19.83
CA THR A 107 39.21 -6.75 -19.09
C THR A 107 38.41 -6.12 -17.95
N ASP A 108 39.00 -5.16 -17.23
CA ASP A 108 38.33 -4.44 -16.15
C ASP A 108 37.14 -3.61 -16.69
N ALA A 109 37.32 -2.93 -17.82
CA ALA A 109 36.22 -2.21 -18.47
C ALA A 109 35.07 -3.15 -18.90
N GLN A 110 35.40 -4.32 -19.45
CA GLN A 110 34.40 -5.34 -19.80
C GLN A 110 33.69 -5.91 -18.55
N LEU A 111 34.42 -6.09 -17.45
CA LEU A 111 33.86 -6.56 -16.19
C LEU A 111 32.87 -5.54 -15.62
N GLU A 112 33.24 -4.26 -15.62
CA GLU A 112 32.36 -3.16 -15.19
C GLU A 112 31.08 -3.11 -16.04
N GLN A 113 31.21 -3.26 -17.37
CA GLN A 113 30.05 -3.34 -18.27
C GLN A 113 29.13 -4.52 -17.94
N LEU A 114 29.68 -5.70 -17.67
CA LEU A 114 28.91 -6.88 -17.27
C LEU A 114 28.21 -6.70 -15.92
N GLU A 115 28.86 -6.07 -14.95
CA GLU A 115 28.27 -5.79 -13.64
C GLU A 115 27.11 -4.80 -13.76
N LYS A 116 27.28 -3.73 -14.56
CA LYS A 116 26.19 -2.79 -14.88
C LYS A 116 25.02 -3.50 -15.55
N LEU A 117 25.27 -4.31 -16.58
CA LEU A 117 24.21 -5.02 -17.30
C LEU A 117 23.49 -6.02 -16.39
N THR A 118 24.23 -6.75 -15.55
CA THR A 118 23.62 -7.71 -14.60
C THR A 118 22.70 -6.98 -13.61
N SER A 119 23.16 -5.87 -13.04
CA SER A 119 22.37 -5.03 -12.13
C SER A 119 21.12 -4.46 -12.81
N SER A 120 21.25 -3.96 -14.04
CA SER A 120 20.11 -3.47 -14.81
C SER A 120 19.06 -4.55 -15.08
N VAL A 121 19.49 -5.78 -15.39
CA VAL A 121 18.58 -6.91 -15.61
C VAL A 121 17.89 -7.33 -14.30
N GLU A 122 18.63 -7.41 -13.20
CA GLU A 122 18.06 -7.73 -11.88
C GLU A 122 17.04 -6.65 -11.44
N PHE A 123 17.33 -5.39 -11.69
CA PHE A 123 16.40 -4.30 -11.44
C PHE A 123 15.14 -4.38 -12.32
N ALA A 124 15.28 -4.70 -13.61
CA ALA A 124 14.15 -4.90 -14.51
C ALA A 124 13.24 -6.07 -14.06
N LEU A 125 13.81 -7.13 -13.48
CA LEU A 125 13.02 -8.21 -12.88
C LEU A 125 12.19 -7.71 -11.69
N VAL A 126 12.78 -6.94 -10.79
CA VAL A 126 12.06 -6.34 -9.65
C VAL A 126 10.95 -5.40 -10.15
N GLN A 127 11.22 -4.57 -11.15
CA GLN A 127 10.20 -3.69 -11.74
C GLN A 127 9.02 -4.48 -12.30
N LYS A 128 9.28 -5.61 -12.97
CA LYS A 128 8.23 -6.49 -13.48
C LYS A 128 7.37 -7.05 -12.34
N ASP A 129 7.97 -7.45 -11.22
CA ASP A 129 7.24 -7.96 -10.07
C ASP A 129 6.41 -6.86 -9.38
N VAL A 130 6.95 -5.65 -9.26
CA VAL A 130 6.20 -4.47 -8.77
C VAL A 130 5.00 -4.17 -9.67
N LEU A 131 5.18 -4.19 -10.99
CA LEU A 131 4.11 -3.99 -11.95
C LEU A 131 3.01 -5.05 -11.80
N PHE A 132 3.40 -6.32 -11.63
CA PHE A 132 2.46 -7.41 -11.40
C PHE A 132 1.70 -7.27 -10.07
N GLY A 133 2.37 -6.77 -9.02
CA GLY A 133 1.76 -6.41 -7.75
C GLY A 133 0.74 -5.27 -7.89
N LEU A 134 1.08 -4.21 -8.64
CA LEU A 134 0.16 -3.11 -8.95
C LEU A 134 -1.06 -3.62 -9.72
N GLN A 135 -0.86 -4.45 -10.75
CA GLN A 135 -1.96 -5.02 -11.53
C GLN A 135 -2.92 -5.83 -10.67
N GLN A 136 -2.41 -6.70 -9.80
CA GLN A 136 -3.24 -7.44 -8.85
C GLN A 136 -3.96 -6.50 -7.87
N GLY A 137 -3.26 -5.49 -7.34
CA GLY A 137 -3.87 -4.49 -6.47
C GLY A 137 -5.01 -3.73 -7.16
N THR A 138 -4.83 -3.31 -8.41
CA THR A 138 -5.88 -2.69 -9.22
C THR A 138 -7.04 -3.66 -9.49
N GLN A 139 -6.77 -4.93 -9.75
CA GLN A 139 -7.83 -5.93 -9.92
C GLN A 139 -8.65 -6.11 -8.64
N VAL A 140 -7.99 -6.20 -7.48
CA VAL A 140 -8.67 -6.27 -6.17
C VAL A 140 -9.49 -5.02 -5.91
N LEU A 141 -8.92 -3.83 -6.16
CA LEU A 141 -9.64 -2.57 -6.01
C LEU A 141 -10.88 -2.53 -6.92
N ASN A 142 -10.76 -3.00 -8.17
CA ASN A 142 -11.89 -3.09 -9.09
C ASN A 142 -12.95 -4.10 -8.64
N MET A 143 -12.57 -5.18 -7.97
CA MET A 143 -13.52 -6.12 -7.37
C MET A 143 -14.26 -5.49 -6.20
N ILE A 144 -13.55 -4.81 -5.29
CA ILE A 144 -14.14 -4.04 -4.19
C ILE A 144 -15.09 -2.97 -4.73
N HIS A 145 -14.68 -2.23 -5.75
CA HIS A 145 -15.52 -1.22 -6.38
C HIS A 145 -16.80 -1.83 -6.97
N LYS A 146 -16.73 -3.03 -7.55
CA LYS A 146 -17.92 -3.73 -8.06
C LYS A 146 -18.82 -4.24 -6.93
N GLU A 147 -18.26 -4.75 -5.85
CA GLU A 147 -19.01 -5.22 -4.68
C GLU A 147 -19.68 -4.07 -3.91
N MET A 148 -19.02 -2.91 -3.81
CA MET A 148 -19.59 -1.69 -3.21
C MET A 148 -20.59 -0.95 -4.13
N GLY A 149 -21.02 -1.57 -5.23
CA GLY A 149 -22.04 -1.02 -6.12
C GLY A 149 -21.54 -0.03 -7.18
N GLY A 150 -20.22 0.11 -7.36
CA GLY A 150 -19.63 0.99 -8.36
C GLY A 150 -19.98 2.46 -8.13
N LEU A 151 -20.21 3.20 -9.22
CA LEU A 151 -20.63 4.60 -9.16
C LEU A 151 -22.06 4.73 -8.57
N GLU A 152 -22.94 3.78 -8.87
CA GLU A 152 -24.34 3.76 -8.43
C GLU A 152 -24.47 3.53 -6.92
N GLY A 153 -23.62 2.68 -6.33
CA GLY A 153 -23.56 2.47 -4.89
C GLY A 153 -23.07 3.71 -4.13
N VAL A 154 -22.13 4.47 -4.71
CA VAL A 154 -21.67 5.74 -4.13
C VAL A 154 -22.73 6.83 -4.28
N GLU A 155 -23.39 6.95 -5.44
CA GLU A 155 -24.50 7.89 -5.65
C GLU A 155 -25.68 7.60 -4.71
N LYS A 156 -26.01 6.33 -4.51
CA LYS A 156 -27.06 5.92 -3.56
C LYS A 156 -26.69 6.23 -2.11
N MET A 157 -25.46 5.94 -1.69
CA MET A 157 -24.97 6.29 -0.35
C MET A 157 -24.97 7.81 -0.11
N MET A 158 -24.59 8.62 -1.11
CA MET A 158 -24.65 10.07 -1.00
C MET A 158 -26.10 10.56 -0.92
N GLY A 159 -27.01 10.00 -1.71
CA GLY A 159 -28.45 10.29 -1.63
C GLY A 159 -29.06 9.92 -0.28
N GLU A 160 -28.77 8.72 0.24
CA GLU A 160 -29.22 8.27 1.58
C GLU A 160 -28.65 9.15 2.70
N THR A 161 -27.40 9.63 2.58
CA THR A 161 -26.80 10.54 3.57
C THR A 161 -27.45 11.93 3.54
N GLU A 162 -27.77 12.43 2.33
CA GLU A 162 -28.44 13.72 2.17
C GLU A 162 -29.90 13.66 2.67
N GLU A 163 -30.60 12.57 2.40
CA GLU A 163 -31.95 12.31 2.92
C GLU A 163 -31.97 12.15 4.45
N ALA A 164 -31.04 11.38 5.02
CA ALA A 164 -30.89 11.25 6.47
C ALA A 164 -30.60 12.59 7.14
N ARG A 165 -29.78 13.44 6.51
CA ARG A 165 -29.50 14.80 6.99
C ARG A 165 -30.74 15.69 6.93
N ARG A 166 -31.53 15.61 5.87
CA ARG A 166 -32.80 16.35 5.75
C ARG A 166 -33.81 15.88 6.79
N TYR A 167 -33.97 14.57 6.97
CA TYR A 167 -34.83 14.00 8.00
C TYR A 167 -34.40 14.44 9.41
N GLN A 168 -33.09 14.45 9.69
CA GLN A 168 -32.57 14.96 10.95
C GLN A 168 -32.84 16.46 11.12
N GLN A 169 -32.73 17.26 10.05
CA GLN A 169 -33.08 18.68 10.08
C GLN A 169 -34.59 18.90 10.31
N GLU A 170 -35.45 18.12 9.66
CA GLU A 170 -36.90 18.15 9.85
C GLU A 170 -37.28 17.74 11.29
N ILE A 171 -36.60 16.74 11.87
CA ILE A 171 -36.76 16.38 13.28
C ILE A 171 -36.31 17.53 14.18
N SER A 172 -35.14 18.11 13.93
CA SER A 172 -34.63 19.24 14.71
C SER A 172 -35.56 20.45 14.63
N GLU A 173 -36.14 20.74 13.47
CA GLU A 173 -37.08 21.85 13.28
C GLU A 173 -38.44 21.56 13.93
N ALA A 174 -38.93 20.32 13.84
CA ALA A 174 -40.14 19.90 14.53
C ALA A 174 -39.98 19.94 16.07
N LEU A 175 -38.82 19.53 16.58
CA LEU A 175 -38.47 19.64 18.01
C LEU A 175 -38.38 21.11 18.44
N ALA A 176 -37.66 21.95 17.70
CA ALA A 176 -37.55 23.38 17.99
C ALA A 176 -38.90 24.11 17.91
N GLY A 177 -39.81 23.67 17.04
CA GLY A 177 -41.17 24.23 16.92
C GLY A 177 -42.14 23.79 18.03
N GLN A 178 -41.85 22.70 18.75
CA GLN A 178 -42.68 22.18 19.83
C GLN A 178 -42.15 22.49 21.24
N MET A 179 -40.86 22.80 21.38
CA MET A 179 -40.26 23.13 22.68
C MET A 179 -40.60 24.56 23.12
N SER A 180 -40.98 24.73 24.37
CA SER A 180 -41.10 26.06 24.97
C SER A 180 -39.71 26.65 25.22
N ASN A 181 -39.60 27.98 25.25
CA ASN A 181 -38.36 28.66 25.66
C ASN A 181 -37.88 28.23 27.05
N GLU A 182 -38.80 27.82 27.93
CA GLU A 182 -38.50 27.29 29.26
C GLU A 182 -37.88 25.87 29.18
N ASP A 183 -38.38 25.02 28.28
CA ASP A 183 -37.85 23.67 28.05
C ASP A 183 -36.44 23.73 27.42
N GLU A 184 -36.21 24.67 26.50
CA GLU A 184 -34.87 24.91 25.92
C GLU A 184 -33.86 25.37 26.98
N ASP A 185 -34.27 26.24 27.89
CA ASP A 185 -33.41 26.73 28.98
C ASP A 185 -33.09 25.62 29.99
N GLU A 186 -34.00 24.68 30.22
CA GLU A 186 -33.76 23.48 31.06
C GLU A 186 -32.78 22.51 30.40
N VAL A 187 -32.93 22.22 29.11
CA VAL A 187 -31.99 21.36 28.35
C VAL A 187 -30.59 21.97 28.30
N GLU A 188 -30.48 23.28 28.13
CA GLU A 188 -29.19 23.98 28.11
C GLU A 188 -28.53 24.00 29.50
N ASP A 189 -29.31 24.09 30.58
CA ASP A 189 -28.81 23.94 31.95
C ASP A 189 -28.31 22.51 32.23
N GLU A 190 -29.01 21.47 31.76
CA GLU A 190 -28.58 20.07 31.87
C GLU A 190 -27.31 19.80 31.06
N LEU A 191 -27.19 20.39 29.87
CA LEU A 191 -25.99 20.32 29.05
C LEU A 191 -24.79 20.98 29.76
N GLU A 192 -24.97 22.18 30.32
CA GLU A 192 -23.93 22.83 31.13
C GLU A 192 -23.53 22.01 32.36
N ALA A 193 -24.47 21.30 32.99
CA ALA A 193 -24.17 20.42 34.10
C ALA A 193 -23.31 19.22 33.66
N MET A 194 -23.67 18.57 32.54
CA MET A 194 -22.87 17.49 31.96
C MET A 194 -21.49 17.97 31.49
N GLU A 195 -21.39 19.14 30.88
CA GLU A 195 -20.10 19.73 30.49
C GLU A 195 -19.21 20.01 31.69
N ARG A 196 -19.77 20.51 32.80
CA ARG A 196 -19.00 20.70 34.05
C ARG A 196 -18.59 19.38 34.69
N GLU A 197 -19.40 18.33 34.58
CA GLU A 197 -19.00 17.00 35.02
C GLU A 197 -17.84 16.46 34.17
N VAL A 198 -17.88 16.61 32.85
CA VAL A 198 -16.82 16.17 31.93
C VAL A 198 -15.53 16.99 32.11
N VAL A 199 -15.63 18.31 32.27
CA VAL A 199 -14.49 19.21 32.52
C VAL A 199 -13.96 19.09 33.96
N GLY A 200 -14.78 18.57 34.89
CA GLY A 200 -14.42 18.28 36.28
C GLY A 200 -13.64 16.98 36.50
N LEU A 201 -13.46 16.14 35.47
CA LEU A 201 -12.44 15.09 35.49
C LEU A 201 -11.09 15.68 35.08
N PRO A 202 -10.07 15.67 35.95
CA PRO A 202 -8.75 16.15 35.57
C PRO A 202 -8.20 15.23 34.49
N ASP A 203 -7.96 15.82 33.32
CA ASP A 203 -7.13 15.20 32.29
C ASP A 203 -5.72 14.90 32.88
N ALA A 204 -5.09 13.87 32.34
CA ALA A 204 -4.00 13.09 32.93
C ALA A 204 -2.73 13.91 33.39
N PRO A 205 -1.79 13.29 34.14
CA PRO A 205 -1.08 13.89 35.27
C PRO A 205 -0.07 14.95 34.88
N ASN A 206 -0.13 16.11 35.56
CA ASN A 206 1.07 16.91 35.77
C ASN A 206 1.23 17.24 37.26
N LYS A 207 2.25 16.61 37.82
CA LYS A 207 2.66 16.62 39.22
C LYS A 207 3.20 17.99 39.60
N THR A 208 2.53 18.71 40.49
CA THR A 208 3.22 19.54 41.50
C THR A 208 2.36 19.74 42.74
N ILE A 209 2.94 19.34 43.86
CA ILE A 209 2.47 19.36 45.23
C ILE A 209 2.45 20.80 45.76
N LEU A 210 1.60 21.09 46.77
CA LEU A 210 1.78 21.95 47.98
C LEU A 210 0.38 22.46 48.40
N GLY A 211 -0.24 21.96 49.48
CA GLY A 211 -0.27 22.57 50.84
C GLY A 211 -1.43 23.58 50.90
N GLU A 212 -2.31 23.73 51.88
CA GLU A 212 -2.42 23.35 53.29
C GLU A 212 -3.82 23.89 53.74
N ASP A 213 -4.48 23.20 54.68
CA ASP A 213 -5.54 23.67 55.59
C ASP A 213 -6.79 24.44 55.10
N SER A 214 -7.97 23.83 55.28
CA SER A 214 -8.96 24.23 56.31
C SER A 214 -10.32 23.50 56.15
N LEU A 215 -10.98 23.32 57.30
CA LEU A 215 -12.18 22.53 57.60
C LEU A 215 -13.49 23.03 56.93
N PRO A 216 -14.59 22.23 56.90
CA PRO A 216 -15.76 22.46 56.06
C PRO A 216 -16.74 23.49 56.65
N GLU A 217 -17.31 24.37 55.82
CA GLU A 217 -18.35 25.33 56.17
C GLU A 217 -19.63 25.12 55.35
N VAL A 218 -20.78 25.26 56.02
CA VAL A 218 -22.13 24.84 55.60
C VAL A 218 -22.81 25.86 54.64
N PRO A 219 -24.01 25.59 54.09
CA PRO A 219 -24.37 25.70 52.67
C PRO A 219 -24.78 27.13 52.25
N LYS A 220 -23.92 27.84 51.50
CA LYS A 220 -24.28 29.10 50.80
C LYS A 220 -24.34 28.95 49.28
N THR A 221 -23.87 27.81 48.78
CA THR A 221 -23.55 27.60 47.37
C THR A 221 -24.77 27.39 46.47
N GLU A 222 -25.93 27.01 47.03
CA GLU A 222 -27.12 26.68 46.25
C GLU A 222 -27.94 27.93 45.87
N LEU A 223 -28.05 28.91 46.77
CA LEU A 223 -28.74 30.18 46.51
C LEU A 223 -27.99 31.06 45.50
N GLU A 224 -26.66 31.13 45.58
CA GLU A 224 -25.84 31.89 44.64
C GLU A 224 -25.85 31.26 43.24
N ARG A 225 -25.81 29.92 43.14
CA ARG A 225 -25.95 29.21 41.86
C ARG A 225 -27.32 29.42 41.22
N GLU A 226 -28.39 29.40 42.01
CA GLU A 226 -29.74 29.62 41.49
C GLU A 226 -29.92 31.06 41.01
N GLN A 227 -29.35 32.03 41.72
CA GLN A 227 -29.30 33.43 41.25
C GLN A 227 -28.52 33.58 39.94
N GLU A 228 -27.40 32.86 39.79
CA GLU A 228 -26.60 32.85 38.56
C GLU A 228 -27.37 32.23 37.37
N ARG A 229 -28.07 31.10 37.59
CA ARG A 229 -28.93 30.47 36.58
C ARG A 229 -30.05 31.41 36.13
N ILE A 230 -30.72 32.09 37.08
CA ILE A 230 -31.78 33.06 36.77
C ILE A 230 -31.22 34.27 35.99
N GLN A 231 -30.01 34.74 36.31
CA GLN A 231 -29.37 35.82 35.57
C GLN A 231 -29.01 35.40 34.15
N LYS A 232 -28.44 34.19 33.97
CA LYS A 232 -28.13 33.62 32.66
C LYS A 232 -29.37 33.41 31.81
N ARG A 233 -30.44 32.81 32.35
CA ARG A 233 -31.73 32.68 31.65
C ARG A 233 -32.28 34.03 31.19
N LYS A 234 -32.19 35.07 32.03
CA LYS A 234 -32.59 36.45 31.65
C LYS A 234 -31.71 37.05 30.56
N GLU A 235 -30.41 36.78 30.58
CA GLU A 235 -29.48 37.24 29.54
C GLU A 235 -29.73 36.52 28.20
N ARG A 236 -29.93 35.20 28.23
CA ARG A 236 -30.31 34.40 27.04
C ARG A 236 -31.64 34.87 26.46
N ALA A 237 -32.64 35.13 27.28
CA ALA A 237 -33.91 35.71 26.84
C ALA A 237 -33.76 37.10 26.19
N ARG A 238 -32.81 37.92 26.67
CA ARG A 238 -32.47 39.22 26.03
C ARG A 238 -31.77 39.02 24.69
N GLN A 239 -30.83 38.07 24.61
CA GLN A 239 -30.11 37.76 23.37
C GLN A 239 -31.05 37.19 22.29
N ARG A 240 -31.98 36.30 22.65
CA ARG A 240 -33.02 35.78 21.73
C ARG A 240 -33.92 36.89 21.18
N ARG A 241 -34.28 37.88 22.01
CA ARG A 241 -35.04 39.05 21.55
C ARG A 241 -34.28 39.92 20.54
N VAL A 242 -32.99 40.13 20.75
CA VAL A 242 -32.15 40.90 19.82
C VAL A 242 -31.93 40.15 18.50
N ALA A 243 -31.82 38.82 18.54
CA ALA A 243 -31.65 37.99 17.34
C ALA A 243 -32.91 37.89 16.45
N LEU A 244 -34.10 38.17 17.01
CA LEU A 244 -35.37 38.23 16.27
C LEU A 244 -35.65 39.61 15.66
N GLU A 245 -34.97 40.67 16.12
CA GLU A 245 -35.13 42.05 15.64
C GLU A 245 -34.06 42.46 14.60
N ALA A 246 -33.08 41.61 14.31
CA ALA A 246 -32.00 41.82 13.33
C ALA A 246 -32.22 40.98 12.05
#